data_AF-A0A3C0GBE2-F1
#
_entry.id   AF-A0A3C0GBE2-F1
#
_cell.length_a   1.000
_cell.length_b   1.000
_cell.length_c   1.000
_cell.angle_alpha   90.00
_cell.angle_beta   90.00
_cell.angle_gamma   90.00
#
_symmetry.space_group_name_H-M   'P 1'
#
loop_
_entity.id
_entity.type
_entity.pdbx_description
1 polymer ?
#
loop_
_entity_poly.entity_id
_entity_poly.type
_entity_poly.pdbx_seq_one_letter_code
_entity_poly.pdbx_strand_id
1 'polypeptide(L)'
;LYLLAYDTNGNFVEANQALKENIRTYLSEFRMLTDAIAIKSAFVVNIGIDFEIVPKPDVNNDEVILRCTQKLQQLFKNDRMQINAPINVSALYSELDTVQGVQSVATISIKNITESGYSNNVYDMQVAFKNGTLYPSLDPMIFELKFLNTDIKGRIVQN
;
A
#
# COMPACT_ATOMS: atom_id res chain seq x y z
N LEU A 1 4.04 -4.14 20.81
CA LEU A 1 3.05 -4.49 19.76
C LEU A 1 2.63 -3.22 19.03
N TYR A 2 2.52 -3.29 17.70
CA TYR A 2 1.93 -2.24 16.88
C TYR A 2 0.62 -2.73 16.29
N LEU A 3 -0.40 -1.89 16.29
CA LEU A 3 -1.69 -2.21 15.70
C LEU A 3 -2.36 -0.98 15.09
N LEU A 4 -3.28 -1.23 14.17
CA LEU A 4 -4.16 -0.25 13.55
C LEU A 4 -5.59 -0.79 13.59
N ALA A 5 -6.56 0.09 13.42
CA ALA A 5 -7.96 -0.27 13.24
C ALA A 5 -8.41 0.08 11.81
N TYR A 6 -9.60 -0.36 11.45
CA TYR A 6 -10.28 0.07 10.24
C TYR A 6 -11.38 1.08 10.56
N ASP A 7 -11.52 2.10 9.72
CA ASP A 7 -12.73 2.93 9.70
C ASP A 7 -13.89 2.21 8.99
N THR A 8 -15.04 2.87 8.89
CA THR A 8 -16.23 2.31 8.21
C THR A 8 -16.03 2.06 6.71
N ASN A 9 -15.02 2.68 6.11
CA ASN A 9 -14.67 2.54 4.70
C ASN A 9 -13.56 1.49 4.48
N GLY A 10 -13.04 0.88 5.56
CA GLY A 10 -11.94 -0.08 5.50
C GLY A 10 -10.55 0.55 5.43
N ASN A 11 -10.41 1.87 5.65
CA ASN A 11 -9.11 2.54 5.70
C ASN A 11 -8.44 2.33 7.05
N PHE A 12 -7.11 2.30 7.08
CA PHE A 12 -6.35 2.27 8.30
C PHE A 12 -6.51 3.58 9.09
N VAL A 13 -6.88 3.43 10.35
CA VAL A 13 -6.97 4.52 11.31
C VAL A 13 -6.30 4.15 12.62
N GLU A 14 -6.00 5.16 13.41
CA GLU A 14 -5.48 4.93 14.75
C GLU A 14 -6.52 4.18 15.59
N ALA A 15 -6.09 3.10 16.26
CA ALA A 15 -6.92 2.45 17.24
C ALA A 15 -7.20 3.38 18.41
N ASN A 16 -8.48 3.51 18.77
CA ASN A 16 -8.89 4.29 19.93
C ASN A 16 -8.34 3.67 21.23
N GLN A 17 -8.30 4.47 22.30
CA GLN A 17 -7.72 4.02 23.57
C GLN A 17 -8.46 2.80 24.13
N ALA A 18 -9.78 2.76 24.04
CA ALA A 18 -10.59 1.64 24.54
C ALA A 18 -10.22 0.31 23.87
N LEU A 19 -10.01 0.30 22.56
CA LEU A 19 -9.56 -0.87 21.82
C LEU A 19 -8.16 -1.31 22.26
N LYS A 20 -7.24 -0.36 22.45
CA LYS A 20 -5.89 -0.65 22.95
C LYS A 20 -5.94 -1.25 24.36
N GLU A 21 -6.79 -0.73 25.26
CA GLU A 21 -6.99 -1.29 26.61
C GLU A 21 -7.61 -2.69 26.55
N ASN A 22 -8.65 -2.91 25.74
CA ASN A 22 -9.30 -4.21 25.61
C ASN A 22 -8.32 -5.28 25.12
N ILE A 23 -7.51 -4.96 24.12
CA ILE A 23 -6.46 -5.87 23.62
C ILE A 23 -5.39 -6.10 24.69
N ARG A 24 -4.98 -5.06 25.42
CA ARG A 24 -4.02 -5.20 26.51
C ARG A 24 -4.53 -6.14 27.60
N THR A 25 -5.78 -5.96 28.04
CA THR A 25 -6.41 -6.81 29.06
C THR A 25 -6.48 -8.25 28.57
N TYR A 26 -6.98 -8.48 27.35
CA TYR A 26 -7.04 -9.82 26.77
C TYR A 26 -5.67 -10.50 26.72
N LEU A 27 -4.64 -9.81 26.19
CA LEU A 27 -3.29 -10.37 26.10
C LEU A 27 -2.63 -10.57 27.47
N SER A 28 -3.05 -9.82 28.50
CA SER A 28 -2.51 -9.96 29.85
C SER A 28 -2.86 -11.29 30.52
N GLU A 29 -3.94 -11.94 30.09
CA GLU A 29 -4.34 -13.26 30.58
C GLU A 29 -3.45 -14.39 30.03
N PHE A 30 -2.74 -14.14 28.93
CA PHE A 30 -1.91 -15.13 28.24
C PHE A 30 -0.39 -14.86 28.34
N ARG A 31 0.02 -13.84 29.11
CA ARG A 31 1.44 -13.47 29.22
C ARG A 31 2.10 -14.03 30.47
N MET A 32 3.44 -14.10 30.47
CA MET A 32 4.22 -14.32 31.69
C MET A 32 4.16 -13.09 32.60
N LEU A 33 4.18 -13.30 33.92
CA LEU A 33 4.04 -12.25 34.95
C LEU A 33 5.00 -11.05 34.76
N THR A 34 6.19 -11.28 34.21
CA THR A 34 7.25 -10.28 34.04
C THR A 34 7.16 -9.46 32.75
N ASP A 35 6.34 -9.84 31.78
CA ASP A 35 6.32 -9.19 30.47
C ASP A 35 5.42 -7.96 30.45
N ALA A 36 5.96 -6.80 30.07
CA ALA A 36 5.19 -5.58 29.87
C ALA A 36 4.70 -5.46 28.42
N ILE A 37 3.39 -5.28 28.22
CA ILE A 37 2.80 -5.13 26.88
C ILE A 37 2.58 -3.64 26.57
N ALA A 38 3.48 -3.08 25.77
CA ALA A 38 3.29 -1.78 25.15
C ALA A 38 2.57 -1.93 23.81
N ILE A 39 1.41 -1.29 23.68
CA ILE A 39 0.64 -1.21 22.43
C ILE A 39 0.78 0.21 21.89
N LYS A 40 1.27 0.33 20.65
CA LYS A 40 1.43 1.59 19.92
C LYS A 40 0.70 1.50 18.59
N SER A 41 0.39 2.65 18.02
CA SER A 41 -0.15 2.75 16.67
C SER A 41 1.01 2.81 15.67
N ALA A 42 0.91 2.08 14.56
CA ALA A 42 1.83 2.28 13.45
C ALA A 42 1.48 3.56 12.69
N PHE A 43 2.45 4.16 12.02
CA PHE A 43 2.17 5.29 11.12
C PHE A 43 1.52 4.77 9.82
N VAL A 44 0.50 5.46 9.33
CA VAL A 44 -0.08 5.19 8.01
C VAL A 44 0.59 6.13 7.02
N VAL A 45 1.18 5.61 5.96
CA VAL A 45 1.75 6.41 4.87
C VAL A 45 0.93 6.14 3.62
N ASN A 46 0.17 7.16 3.20
CA ASN A 46 -0.65 7.04 2.01
C ASN A 46 0.18 7.15 0.74
N ILE A 47 -0.14 6.29 -0.23
CA ILE A 47 0.57 6.18 -1.50
C ILE A 47 -0.38 6.23 -2.70
N GLY A 48 0.13 6.73 -3.81
CA GLY A 48 -0.46 6.59 -5.13
C GLY A 48 0.50 5.88 -6.08
N ILE A 49 -0.06 5.23 -7.10
CA ILE A 49 0.68 4.48 -8.11
C ILE A 49 0.36 5.07 -9.49
N ASP A 50 1.40 5.55 -10.16
CA ASP A 50 1.31 5.94 -11.57
C ASP A 50 2.04 4.87 -12.41
N PHE A 51 1.41 4.40 -13.50
CA PHE A 51 1.99 3.34 -14.33
C PHE A 51 1.90 3.59 -15.84
N GLU A 52 2.98 3.14 -16.46
CA GLU A 52 3.42 3.07 -17.86
C GLU A 52 3.15 1.77 -18.59
N ILE A 53 2.27 1.67 -19.59
CA ILE A 53 2.23 0.45 -20.41
C ILE A 53 2.31 0.71 -21.91
N VAL A 54 2.98 -0.20 -22.61
CA VAL A 54 2.89 -0.39 -24.05
C VAL A 54 1.85 -1.50 -24.28
N PRO A 55 0.70 -1.21 -24.91
CA PRO A 55 -0.31 -2.21 -25.24
C PRO A 55 0.10 -2.99 -26.49
N LYS A 56 -0.41 -4.22 -26.63
CA LYS A 56 -0.31 -5.00 -27.87
C LYS A 56 -1.05 -4.29 -29.01
N PRO A 57 -0.68 -4.54 -30.28
CA PRO A 57 -1.47 -4.05 -31.42
C PRO A 57 -2.93 -4.51 -31.35
N ASP A 58 -3.84 -3.70 -31.89
CA ASP A 58 -5.27 -4.01 -32.08
C ASP A 58 -6.08 -4.31 -30.80
N VAL A 59 -5.60 -3.87 -29.63
CA VAL A 59 -6.36 -3.93 -28.36
C VAL A 59 -7.00 -2.59 -28.01
N ASN A 60 -8.07 -2.62 -27.21
CA ASN A 60 -8.63 -1.40 -26.64
C ASN A 60 -7.77 -0.91 -25.47
N ASN A 61 -7.15 0.26 -25.62
CA ASN A 61 -6.26 0.85 -24.62
C ASN A 61 -6.91 1.04 -23.24
N ASP A 62 -8.14 1.56 -23.21
CA ASP A 62 -8.86 1.83 -21.96
C ASP A 62 -9.18 0.52 -21.22
N GLU A 63 -9.49 -0.54 -21.97
CA GLU A 63 -9.72 -1.86 -21.39
C GLU A 63 -8.45 -2.45 -20.78
N VAL A 64 -7.29 -2.30 -21.43
CA VAL A 64 -6.01 -2.77 -20.87
C VAL A 64 -5.65 -1.99 -19.61
N ILE A 65 -5.78 -0.65 -19.63
CA ILE A 65 -5.57 0.19 -18.44
C ILE A 65 -6.50 -0.25 -17.30
N LEU A 66 -7.79 -0.49 -17.59
CA LEU A 66 -8.75 -0.92 -16.59
C LEU A 66 -8.34 -2.25 -15.94
N ARG A 67 -7.91 -3.24 -16.74
CA ARG A 67 -7.43 -4.53 -16.21
C ARG A 67 -6.16 -4.37 -15.35
N CYS A 68 -5.21 -3.54 -15.78
CA CYS A 68 -4.01 -3.23 -14.99
C CYS A 68 -4.38 -2.55 -13.66
N THR A 69 -5.28 -1.57 -13.70
CA THR A 69 -5.78 -0.91 -12.50
C THR A 69 -6.44 -1.91 -11.56
N GLN A 70 -7.34 -2.77 -12.05
CA GLN A 70 -7.99 -3.81 -11.24
C GLN A 70 -6.98 -4.77 -10.61
N LYS A 71 -5.92 -5.15 -11.33
CA LYS A 71 -4.85 -5.99 -10.81
C LYS A 71 -4.12 -5.30 -9.65
N LEU A 72 -3.75 -4.01 -9.79
CA LEU A 72 -3.14 -3.24 -8.72
C LEU A 72 -4.10 -3.06 -7.53
N GLN A 73 -5.37 -2.79 -7.77
CA GLN A 73 -6.39 -2.69 -6.72
C GLN A 73 -6.47 -3.97 -5.88
N GLN A 74 -6.35 -5.14 -6.50
CA GLN A 74 -6.34 -6.42 -5.78
C GLN A 74 -5.09 -6.63 -4.93
N LEU A 75 -3.92 -6.21 -5.42
CA LEU A 75 -2.64 -6.34 -4.72
C LEU A 75 -2.54 -5.41 -3.51
N PHE A 76 -3.13 -4.23 -3.60
CA PHE A 76 -3.05 -3.17 -2.59
C PHE A 76 -4.29 -3.02 -1.71
N LYS A 77 -5.16 -4.04 -1.66
CA LYS A 77 -6.23 -4.07 -0.66
C LYS A 77 -5.64 -4.06 0.74
N ASN A 78 -6.29 -3.34 1.66
CA ASN A 78 -5.79 -3.19 3.02
C ASN A 78 -5.64 -4.51 3.80
N ASP A 79 -6.37 -5.58 3.44
CA ASP A 79 -6.21 -6.93 4.01
C ASP A 79 -4.95 -7.67 3.51
N ARG A 80 -4.29 -7.17 2.46
CA ARG A 80 -3.02 -7.65 1.93
C ARG A 80 -1.82 -6.85 2.43
N MET A 81 -2.06 -5.73 3.12
CA MET A 81 -1.00 -4.88 3.65
C MET A 81 -0.59 -5.35 5.04
N GLN A 82 0.69 -5.22 5.34
CA GLN A 82 1.25 -5.59 6.64
C GLN A 82 2.13 -4.47 7.18
N ILE A 83 2.04 -4.22 8.50
CA ILE A 83 2.89 -3.25 9.19
C ILE A 83 4.35 -3.64 8.98
N ASN A 84 5.14 -2.66 8.56
CA ASN A 84 6.56 -2.75 8.29
C ASN A 84 6.93 -3.75 7.19
N ALA A 85 6.00 -4.06 6.28
CA ALA A 85 6.30 -4.81 5.07
C ALA A 85 6.76 -3.88 3.94
N PRO A 86 7.79 -4.28 3.16
CA PRO A 86 8.20 -3.55 1.98
C PRO A 86 7.24 -3.76 0.81
N ILE A 87 7.25 -2.85 -0.16
CA ILE A 87 6.57 -3.03 -1.45
C ILE A 87 7.62 -3.45 -2.49
N ASN A 88 7.47 -4.64 -3.06
CA ASN A 88 8.32 -5.11 -4.14
C ASN A 88 7.82 -4.55 -5.48
N VAL A 89 8.39 -3.42 -5.91
CA VAL A 89 7.99 -2.75 -7.15
C VAL A 89 8.42 -3.56 -8.39
N SER A 90 9.56 -4.25 -8.34
CA SER A 90 9.97 -5.17 -9.42
C SER A 90 8.95 -6.27 -9.66
N ALA A 91 8.34 -6.82 -8.60
CA ALA A 91 7.26 -7.79 -8.74
C ALA A 91 6.02 -7.16 -9.40
N LEU A 92 5.73 -5.88 -9.16
CA LEU A 92 4.61 -5.20 -9.83
C LEU A 92 4.79 -5.13 -11.35
N TYR A 93 6.01 -4.95 -11.85
CA TYR A 93 6.28 -5.03 -13.29
C TYR A 93 5.89 -6.41 -13.84
N SER A 94 6.33 -7.48 -13.18
CA SER A 94 5.98 -8.85 -13.58
C SER A 94 4.47 -9.10 -13.50
N GLU A 95 3.80 -8.63 -12.45
CA GLU A 95 2.35 -8.78 -12.29
C GLU A 95 1.56 -8.06 -13.40
N LEU A 96 1.98 -6.86 -13.78
CA LEU A 96 1.34 -6.10 -14.86
C LEU A 96 1.68 -6.66 -16.25
N ASP A 97 2.88 -7.18 -16.47
CA ASP A 97 3.26 -7.86 -17.73
C ASP A 97 2.39 -9.10 -18.00
N THR A 98 1.84 -9.75 -16.95
CA THR A 98 0.91 -10.88 -17.12
C THR A 98 -0.49 -10.47 -17.55
N VAL A 99 -0.84 -9.18 -17.51
CA VAL A 99 -2.18 -8.70 -17.82
C VAL A 99 -2.45 -8.80 -19.33
N GLN A 100 -3.61 -9.37 -19.69
CA GLN A 100 -4.00 -9.54 -21.09
C GLN A 100 -4.07 -8.20 -21.82
N GLY A 101 -3.29 -8.10 -22.89
CA GLY A 101 -3.22 -6.92 -23.76
C GLY A 101 -2.02 -6.02 -23.47
N VAL A 102 -1.30 -6.25 -22.38
CA VAL A 102 0.00 -5.60 -22.12
C VAL A 102 1.07 -6.27 -22.98
N GLN A 103 1.87 -5.47 -23.68
CA GLN A 103 3.08 -5.91 -24.37
C GLN A 103 4.31 -5.77 -23.45
N SER A 104 4.43 -4.63 -22.78
CA SER A 104 5.47 -4.38 -21.78
C SER A 104 5.07 -3.24 -20.85
N VAL A 105 5.50 -3.29 -19.60
CA VAL A 105 5.40 -2.18 -18.64
C VAL A 105 6.62 -1.27 -18.79
N ALA A 106 6.39 0.00 -19.12
CA ALA A 106 7.45 0.99 -19.29
C ALA A 106 7.97 1.51 -17.95
N THR A 107 7.05 1.92 -17.06
CA THR A 107 7.41 2.57 -15.80
C THR A 107 6.35 2.31 -14.74
N ILE A 108 6.76 2.15 -13.48
CA ILE A 108 5.88 2.19 -12.31
C ILE A 108 6.51 3.16 -11.32
N SER A 109 5.73 4.16 -10.89
CA SER A 109 6.14 5.15 -9.90
C SER A 109 5.18 5.13 -8.72
N ILE A 110 5.75 5.13 -7.51
CA ILE A 110 4.98 5.24 -6.27
C ILE A 110 5.30 6.59 -5.63
N LYS A 111 4.27 7.33 -5.27
CA LYS A 111 4.38 8.65 -4.62
C LYS A 111 3.67 8.65 -3.27
N ASN A 112 4.20 9.41 -2.33
CA ASN A 112 3.52 9.70 -1.06
C ASN A 112 2.45 10.77 -1.29
N ILE A 113 1.26 10.56 -0.75
CA ILE A 113 0.15 11.52 -0.80
C ILE A 113 -0.11 12.03 0.63
N THR A 114 -0.10 13.35 0.80
CA THR A 114 -0.25 14.03 2.10
C THR A 114 -1.27 15.18 2.06
N GLU A 115 -2.13 15.19 1.04
CA GLU A 115 -3.19 16.19 0.91
C GLU A 115 -4.36 15.95 1.87
N SER A 116 -5.34 16.86 1.90
CA SER A 116 -6.50 16.75 2.77
C SER A 116 -7.26 15.44 2.54
N GLY A 117 -7.56 14.72 3.62
CA GLY A 117 -8.19 13.39 3.57
C GLY A 117 -7.21 12.22 3.65
N TYR A 118 -5.91 12.46 3.53
CA TYR A 118 -4.84 11.48 3.72
C TYR A 118 -4.11 11.71 5.04
N SER A 119 -3.18 10.81 5.37
CA SER A 119 -2.24 10.98 6.47
C SER A 119 -1.31 12.15 6.20
N ASN A 120 -1.01 12.95 7.22
CA ASN A 120 0.01 14.01 7.14
C ASN A 120 1.46 13.45 7.25
N ASN A 121 1.64 12.14 7.20
CA ASN A 121 2.94 11.49 7.32
C ASN A 121 3.70 11.63 6.00
N VAL A 122 4.68 12.53 5.99
CA VAL A 122 5.58 12.73 4.86
C VAL A 122 6.64 11.64 4.87
N TYR A 123 6.83 10.99 3.72
CA TYR A 123 7.81 9.92 3.56
C TYR A 123 8.66 10.12 2.32
N ASP A 124 9.98 10.03 2.49
CA ASP A 124 10.94 10.13 1.39
C ASP A 124 11.03 8.80 0.63
N MET A 125 10.17 8.67 -0.37
CA MET A 125 10.09 7.48 -1.23
C MET A 125 11.37 7.25 -2.04
N GLN A 126 12.12 8.31 -2.39
CA GLN A 126 13.31 8.19 -3.24
C GLN A 126 14.45 7.54 -2.48
N VAL A 127 14.69 7.97 -1.23
CA VAL A 127 15.74 7.39 -0.38
C VAL A 127 15.36 5.98 0.07
N ALA A 128 14.06 5.71 0.25
CA ALA A 128 13.54 4.42 0.65
C ALA A 128 13.54 3.37 -0.47
N PHE A 129 13.56 3.80 -1.73
CA PHE A 129 13.55 2.91 -2.89
C PHE A 129 14.96 2.39 -3.20
N LYS A 130 15.16 1.08 -3.06
CA LYS A 130 16.44 0.42 -3.31
C LYS A 130 16.24 -0.90 -4.03
N ASN A 131 16.96 -1.10 -5.14
CA ASN A 131 16.98 -2.34 -5.91
C ASN A 131 15.56 -2.88 -6.23
N GLY A 132 14.67 -2.02 -6.70
CA GLY A 132 13.30 -2.43 -7.08
C GLY A 132 12.34 -2.66 -5.91
N THR A 133 12.75 -2.33 -4.69
CA THR A 133 11.93 -2.49 -3.48
C THR A 133 11.82 -1.15 -2.74
N LEU A 134 10.60 -0.78 -2.37
CA LEU A 134 10.33 0.35 -1.48
C LEU A 134 10.26 -0.16 -0.04
N TYR A 135 11.24 0.23 0.77
CA TYR A 135 11.33 -0.19 2.17
C TYR A 135 10.50 0.73 3.07
N PRO A 136 9.98 0.24 4.20
CA PRO A 136 9.39 1.08 5.24
C PRO A 136 10.49 1.80 6.05
N SER A 137 10.08 2.77 6.86
CA SER A 137 10.97 3.48 7.79
C SER A 137 11.41 2.61 8.97
N LEU A 138 12.33 3.12 9.80
CA LEU A 138 12.70 2.47 11.06
C LEU A 138 11.54 2.51 12.08
N ASP A 139 10.78 3.60 12.08
CA ASP A 139 9.55 3.69 12.86
C ASP A 139 8.46 2.86 12.18
N PRO A 140 7.80 1.93 12.91
CA PRO A 140 6.85 1.01 12.30
C PRO A 140 5.70 1.76 11.61
N MET A 141 5.57 1.48 10.32
CA MET A 141 4.60 2.11 9.44
C MET A 141 3.96 1.10 8.51
N ILE A 142 2.85 1.46 7.91
CA ILE A 142 2.17 0.70 6.86
C ILE A 142 1.93 1.59 5.66
N PHE A 143 2.10 1.03 4.46
CA PHE A 143 1.69 1.68 3.23
C PHE A 143 0.20 1.46 3.00
N GLU A 144 -0.51 2.49 2.56
CA GLU A 144 -1.93 2.42 2.26
C GLU A 144 -2.24 3.11 0.93
N LEU A 145 -2.87 2.39 0.00
CA LEU A 145 -3.49 2.98 -1.18
C LEU A 145 -4.95 3.25 -0.84
N LYS A 146 -5.22 4.47 -0.34
CA LYS A 146 -6.46 4.79 0.38
C LYS A 146 -7.68 4.74 -0.52
N PHE A 147 -7.58 5.36 -1.69
CA PHE A 147 -8.67 5.41 -2.66
C PHE A 147 -8.27 4.64 -3.91
N LEU A 148 -8.56 3.33 -3.89
CA LEU A 148 -8.26 2.38 -4.96
C LEU A 148 -8.67 2.85 -6.37
N ASN A 149 -9.69 3.69 -6.50
CA ASN A 149 -10.20 4.17 -7.80
C ASN A 149 -9.53 5.45 -8.30
N THR A 150 -8.90 6.24 -7.43
CA THR A 150 -8.35 7.56 -7.79
C THR A 150 -6.84 7.64 -7.66
N ASP A 151 -6.26 6.81 -6.79
CA ASP A 151 -4.84 6.86 -6.45
C ASP A 151 -3.99 6.00 -7.39
N ILE A 152 -4.64 5.31 -8.33
CA ILE A 152 -4.00 4.53 -9.39
C ILE A 152 -4.25 5.25 -10.72
N LYS A 153 -3.18 5.63 -11.42
CA LYS A 153 -3.26 6.34 -12.71
C LYS A 153 -2.42 5.61 -13.76
N GLY A 154 -3.10 5.06 -14.77
CA GLY A 154 -2.46 4.42 -15.92
C GLY A 154 -2.37 5.33 -17.13
N ARG A 155 -1.26 5.28 -17.87
CA ARG A 155 -1.14 5.90 -19.20
C ARG A 155 -0.55 4.94 -20.22
N ILE A 156 -0.96 5.12 -21.48
CA ILE A 156 -0.38 4.41 -22.62
C ILE A 156 0.83 5.21 -23.13
N VAL A 157 1.89 4.49 -23.46
CA VAL A 157 3.01 5.03 -24.24
C VAL A 157 3.14 4.25 -25.55
N GLN A 158 3.46 4.97 -26.62
CA GLN A 158 3.81 4.37 -27.91
C GLN A 158 5.34 4.30 -27.99
N ASN A 159 5.85 3.11 -28.35
CA ASN A 159 7.27 2.93 -28.67
C ASN A 159 7.61 3.59 -30.01
#